data_AF-A0A914YSS8-F1
#
_entry.id   AF-A0A914YSS8-F1
#
_cell.length_a   1.000
_cell.length_b   1.000
_cell.length_c   1.000
_cell.angle_alpha   90.00
_cell.angle_beta   90.00
_cell.angle_gamma   90.00
#
_symmetry.space_group_name_H-M   'P 1'
#
loop_
_entity.id
_entity.type
_entity.pdbx_description
1 polymer ?
#
loop_
_entity_poly.entity_id
_entity_poly.type
_entity_poly.pdbx_seq_one_letter_code
_entity_poly.pdbx_strand_id
1 'polypeptide(L)'
;MEVYVLMELKKSNAKHFCDILDRGRANDYNFVVMTLVGPSFDNLRKTASTEKSKQKFSLGCALSIAIKCVDAIEELHGIGYLHR
;
A
#
# COMPACT_ATOMS: atom_id res chain seq x y z
N MET A 1 -12.19 6.50 8.76
CA MET A 1 -11.99 5.07 9.11
C MET A 1 -10.52 4.68 8.94
N GLU A 2 -9.90 5.13 7.87
CA GLU A 2 -8.50 4.97 7.43
C GLU A 2 -7.48 5.11 8.56
N VAL A 3 -7.60 6.16 9.38
CA VAL A 3 -6.72 6.41 10.52
C VAL A 3 -6.72 5.26 11.53
N TYR A 4 -7.90 4.72 11.84
CA TYR A 4 -8.02 3.63 12.82
C TYR A 4 -7.38 2.35 12.27
N VAL A 5 -7.61 2.05 11.00
CA VAL A 5 -7.01 0.90 10.32
C VAL A 5 -5.48 0.98 10.33
N LEU A 6 -4.90 2.11 9.94
CA LEU A 6 -3.44 2.30 9.96
C LEU A 6 -2.86 2.23 11.39
N MET A 7 -3.60 2.69 12.40
CA MET A 7 -3.18 2.55 13.79
C MET A 7 -3.18 1.09 14.26
N GLU A 8 -4.16 0.29 13.86
CA GLU A 8 -4.22 -1.13 14.21
C GLU A 8 -3.17 -1.95 13.47
N LEU A 9 -2.96 -1.70 12.17
CA LEU A 9 -1.88 -2.30 11.39
C LEU A 9 -0.49 -2.02 12.01
N LYS A 10 -0.27 -0.79 12.48
CA LYS A 10 0.97 -0.43 13.17
C LYS A 10 1.13 -1.19 14.50
N LYS A 11 0.05 -1.32 15.29
CA LYS A 11 0.07 -2.09 16.55
C LYS A 11 0.33 -3.57 16.31
N SER A 12 -0.17 -4.13 15.21
CA SER A 12 0.07 -5.53 14.83
C SER A 12 1.43 -5.75 14.16
N ASN A 13 2.27 -4.71 14.03
CA ASN A 13 3.54 -4.74 13.29
C ASN A 13 3.40 -5.30 11.85
N ALA A 14 2.31 -4.92 11.16
CA ALA A 14 2.10 -5.29 9.77
C ALA A 14 3.21 -4.74 8.88
N LYS A 15 3.72 -5.55 7.95
CA LYS A 15 4.92 -5.21 7.18
C LYS A 15 4.63 -4.50 5.86
N HIS A 16 3.42 -4.66 5.32
CA HIS A 16 3.09 -4.23 3.96
C HIS A 16 2.28 -2.93 3.89
N PHE A 17 2.15 -2.22 5.01
CA PHE A 17 1.40 -0.97 5.12
C PHE A 17 2.28 0.19 5.59
N CYS A 18 1.88 1.42 5.27
CA CYS A 18 2.57 2.60 5.75
C CYS A 18 2.35 2.78 7.26
N ASP A 19 3.40 3.17 7.97
CA ASP A 19 3.26 3.61 9.35
C ASP A 19 2.54 4.95 9.42
N ILE A 20 1.54 5.04 10.31
CA ILE A 20 0.99 6.32 10.71
C ILE A 20 1.98 7.04 11.64
N LEU A 21 2.33 8.27 11.29
CA LEU A 21 3.25 9.13 12.04
C LEU A 21 2.47 10.16 12.87
N ASP A 22 1.45 10.77 12.26
CA ASP A 22 0.59 11.75 12.92
C ASP A 22 -0.79 11.81 12.26
N ARG A 23 -1.75 12.43 12.95
CA ARG A 23 -3.11 12.65 12.47
C ARG A 23 -3.71 13.87 13.15
N GLY A 24 -4.63 14.53 12.46
CA GLY A 24 -5.33 15.62 13.11
C GLY A 24 -6.41 16.24 12.27
N ARG A 25 -6.98 17.28 12.87
CA ARG A 25 -7.92 18.19 12.23
C ARG A 25 -7.36 19.59 12.39
N ALA A 26 -7.26 20.31 11.29
CA ALA A 26 -6.89 21.72 11.27
C ALA A 26 -8.03 22.48 10.60
N ASN A 27 -8.49 23.58 11.19
CA ASN A 27 -9.58 24.43 10.69
C ASN A 27 -10.73 23.61 10.04
N ASP A 28 -10.70 23.53 8.71
CA ASP A 28 -11.68 22.96 7.81
C ASP A 28 -11.27 21.61 7.17
N TYR A 29 -10.10 21.05 7.47
CA TYR A 29 -9.64 19.78 6.90
C TYR A 29 -9.11 18.78 7.93
N ASN A 30 -9.16 17.50 7.55
CA ASN A 30 -8.53 16.41 8.28
C ASN A 30 -7.25 15.99 7.54
N PHE A 31 -6.19 15.67 8.28
CA PHE A 31 -4.94 15.20 7.70
C PHE A 31 -4.45 13.92 8.39
N VAL A 32 -3.69 13.15 7.63
CA VAL A 32 -2.97 11.96 8.09
C VAL A 32 -1.55 12.07 7.57
N VAL A 33 -0.58 11.94 8.47
CA VAL A 33 0.84 11.86 8.12
C VAL A 33 1.26 10.41 8.22
N MET A 34 1.78 9.87 7.13
CA MET A 34 2.20 8.48 7.02
C MET A 34 3.52 8.37 6.26
N THR A 35 4.14 7.19 6.29
CA THR A 35 5.38 6.92 5.53
C THR A 35 5.19 7.22 4.04
N LEU A 36 6.09 8.03 3.48
CA LEU A 36 6.17 8.28 2.03
C LEU A 36 6.80 7.07 1.34
N VAL A 37 6.15 6.55 0.31
CA VAL A 37 6.61 5.40 -0.48
C VAL A 37 6.92 5.79 -1.92
N GLY A 38 7.49 4.85 -2.67
CA GLY A 38 7.81 5.04 -4.08
C GLY A 38 6.59 5.09 -5.01
N PRO A 39 6.81 5.09 -6.33
CA PRO A 39 5.74 5.12 -7.32
C PRO A 39 4.77 3.93 -7.19
N SER A 40 3.51 4.16 -7.56
CA SER A 40 2.49 3.10 -7.59
C SER A 40 2.83 2.00 -8.61
N PHE A 41 2.28 0.80 -8.43
CA PHE A 41 2.44 -0.28 -9.41
C PHE A 41 1.94 0.11 -10.81
N ASP A 42 0.88 0.92 -10.92
CA ASP A 42 0.42 1.39 -12.23
C ASP A 42 1.44 2.32 -12.90
N ASN A 43 2.04 3.24 -12.13
CA ASN A 43 3.12 4.10 -12.63
C ASN A 43 4.33 3.26 -13.06
N LEU A 44 4.79 2.33 -12.22
CA LEU A 44 5.91 1.43 -12.52
C LEU A 44 5.64 0.57 -13.76
N ARG A 45 4.41 0.06 -13.91
CA ARG A 45 4.01 -0.74 -15.07
C ARG A 45 4.04 0.07 -16.37
N LYS A 46 3.61 1.33 -16.32
CA LYS A 46 3.64 2.25 -17.47
C LYS A 46 5.08 2.62 -17.85
N THR A 47 5.96 2.86 -16.89
CA THR A 47 7.37 3.22 -17.14
C THR A 47 8.25 2.02 -17.48
N ALA A 48 7.86 0.80 -17.13
CA ALA A 48 8.56 -0.44 -17.52
C ALA A 48 8.50 -0.75 -19.03
N SER A 49 7.90 0.14 -19.84
CA SER A 49 7.80 0.02 -21.29
C SER A 49 9.17 0.25 -21.94
N THR A 50 9.81 -0.83 -22.38
CA THR A 50 10.92 -0.76 -23.34
C THR A 50 10.38 -0.89 -24.76
N GLU A 51 11.18 -0.54 -25.78
CA GLU A 51 10.76 -0.59 -27.20
C GLU A 51 10.21 -1.95 -27.67
N LYS A 52 10.46 -3.03 -26.91
CA LYS A 52 9.98 -4.40 -27.20
C LYS A 52 8.87 -4.90 -26.26
N SER A 53 8.43 -4.11 -25.28
CA SER A 53 7.59 -4.54 -24.16
C SER A 53 6.37 -3.63 -23.97
N LYS A 54 5.16 -4.16 -24.22
CA LYS A 54 3.90 -3.47 -23.92
C LYS A 54 3.71 -3.34 -22.40
N GLN A 55 3.86 -2.15 -21.81
CA GLN A 55 3.38 -1.73 -20.48
C GLN A 55 3.06 -2.86 -19.47
N LYS A 56 4.03 -3.74 -19.22
CA LYS A 56 3.86 -4.95 -18.41
C LYS A 56 5.11 -5.23 -17.61
N PHE A 57 4.90 -5.82 -16.45
CA PHE A 57 5.99 -6.42 -15.69
C PHE A 57 6.46 -7.72 -16.35
N SER A 58 7.70 -8.10 -16.08
CA SER A 58 8.14 -9.47 -16.32
C SER A 58 7.31 -10.43 -15.44
N LEU A 59 7.23 -11.70 -15.84
CA LEU A 59 6.47 -12.71 -15.10
C LEU A 59 6.96 -12.81 -13.64
N GLY A 60 8.27 -12.85 -13.42
CA GLY A 60 8.85 -12.92 -12.08
C GLY A 60 8.48 -11.72 -11.21
N CYS A 61 8.53 -10.49 -11.77
CA CYS A 61 8.13 -9.30 -11.05
C CYS A 61 6.63 -9.31 -10.71
N ALA A 62 5.78 -9.71 -11.65
CA ALA A 62 4.33 -9.82 -11.42
C ALA A 62 3.99 -10.84 -10.31
N LEU A 63 4.64 -12.02 -10.31
CA LEU A 63 4.44 -13.04 -9.28
C LEU A 63 4.90 -12.56 -7.90
N SER A 64 6.06 -11.90 -7.82
CA SER A 64 6.55 -11.33 -6.56
C SER A 64 5.62 -10.26 -6.00
N ILE A 65 5.07 -9.38 -6.85
CA ILE A 65 4.06 -8.39 -6.45
C ILE A 65 2.81 -9.09 -5.91
N ALA A 66 2.31 -10.11 -6.63
CA ALA A 66 1.11 -10.84 -6.23
C ALA A 66 1.25 -11.48 -4.85
N ILE A 67 2.39 -12.13 -4.57
CA ILE A 67 2.68 -12.72 -3.25
C ILE A 67 2.61 -11.64 -2.17
N LYS A 68 3.27 -10.49 -2.38
CA LYS A 68 3.25 -9.39 -1.41
C LYS A 68 1.87 -8.78 -1.20
N CYS A 69 1.05 -8.69 -2.24
CA CYS A 69 -0.33 -8.24 -2.11
C CYS A 69 -1.19 -9.23 -1.30
N VAL A 70 -0.98 -10.54 -1.48
CA VAL A 70 -1.71 -11.56 -0.70
C VAL A 70 -1.30 -11.47 0.78
N ASP A 71 0.00 -11.38 1.08
CA ASP A 71 0.48 -11.20 2.45
C ASP A 71 -0.12 -9.94 3.10
N ALA A 72 -0.20 -8.83 2.36
CA ALA A 72 -0.82 -7.58 2.84
C ALA A 72 -2.33 -7.73 3.11
N ILE A 73 -3.05 -8.47 2.26
CA ILE A 73 -4.48 -8.74 2.45
C ILE A 73 -4.69 -9.62 3.69
N GLU A 74 -3.84 -10.63 3.89
CA GLU A 74 -3.89 -11.47 5.10
C GLU A 74 -3.67 -10.63 6.37
N GLU A 75 -2.67 -9.73 6.38
CA GLU A 75 -2.42 -8.80 7.49
C GLU A 75 -3.65 -7.90 7.78
N LEU A 76 -4.28 -7.35 6.73
CA LEU A 76 -5.47 -6.51 6.88
C LEU A 76 -6.68 -7.28 7.40
N HIS A 77 -6.92 -8.48 6.87
CA HIS A 77 -7.99 -9.35 7.33
C HIS A 77 -7.73 -9.81 8.77
N GLY A 78 -6.47 -10.00 9.16
CA GLY A 78 -6.05 -10.38 10.50
C GLY A 78 -6.45 -9.36 11.58
N ILE A 79 -6.57 -8.08 11.23
CA ILE A 79 -7.10 -7.04 12.12
C ILE A 79 -8.61 -6.76 11.90
N GLY A 80 -9.31 -7.59 11.13
CA GLY A 80 -10.76 -7.55 11.00
C GLY A 80 -11.32 -6.52 9.99
N TYR A 81 -10.49 -6.00 9.08
CA TYR A 81 -10.94 -5.04 8.06
C TYR A 81 -10.96 -5.65 6.65
N LEU A 82 -11.84 -5.11 5.80
CA LEU A 82 -11.86 -5.37 4.36
C LEU A 82 -11.43 -4.08 3.64
N HIS A 83 -10.54 -4.18 2.64
CA HIS A 83 -10.03 -3.01 1.92
C HIS A 83 -11.11 -2.31 1.06
N ARG A 84 -11.83 -3.11 0.25
CA ARG A 84 -12.80 -2.75 -0.81
C ARG A 84 -12.57 -1.41 -1.50
#